data_AF-A0A6B3GWD5-F1
#
_entry.id   AF-A0A6B3GWD5-F1
#
_cell.length_a   1.000
_cell.length_b   1.000
_cell.length_c   1.000
_cell.angle_alpha   90.00
_cell.angle_beta   90.00
_cell.angle_gamma   90.00
#
_symmetry.space_group_name_H-M   'P 1'
#
loop_
_entity.id
_entity.type
_entity.pdbx_description
1 polymer ?
#
loop_
_entity_poly.entity_id
_entity_poly.type
_entity_poly.pdbx_seq_one_letter_code
_entity_poly.pdbx_strand_id
1 'polypeptide(L)' 'ATATLTEVRIAVIGGGVAAAGEVLFDPLRRALDEYATLAFVRGLTVVPARTGADAGLIGAAAAVLRG' A
#
# COMPACT_ATOMS: atom_id res chain seq x y z
N ALA A 1 -3.25 -2.19 -13.66
CA ALA A 1 -3.03 -3.62 -13.97
C ALA A 1 -1.61 -4.07 -13.58
N THR A 2 -1.17 -3.78 -12.34
CA THR A 2 0.22 -4.05 -11.89
C THR A 2 0.26 -4.91 -10.62
N ALA A 3 -0.84 -4.97 -9.85
CA ALA A 3 -0.97 -5.82 -8.66
C ALA A 3 -1.34 -7.28 -8.97
N THR A 4 -1.53 -7.64 -10.24
CA THR A 4 -2.06 -8.96 -10.66
C THR A 4 -0.98 -10.02 -10.85
N LEU A 5 0.31 -9.64 -10.90
CA LEU A 5 1.43 -10.53 -11.21
C LEU A 5 2.27 -10.96 -9.99
N THR A 6 2.08 -10.30 -8.86
CA THR A 6 2.78 -10.58 -7.62
C THR A 6 1.73 -10.74 -6.54
N GLU A 7 1.77 -11.83 -5.77
CA GLU A 7 0.83 -12.07 -4.66
C GLU A 7 1.07 -11.05 -3.52
N VAL A 8 0.72 -9.78 -3.76
CA VAL A 8 0.92 -8.70 -2.82
C VAL A 8 -0.13 -8.82 -1.72
N ARG A 9 0.33 -9.05 -0.49
CA ARG A 9 -0.54 -9.14 0.70
C ARG A 9 -0.74 -7.79 1.39
N ILE A 10 0.20 -6.85 1.22
CA ILE A 10 0.16 -5.52 1.85
C ILE A 10 0.60 -4.47 0.83
N ALA A 11 -0.24 -3.45 0.63
CA ALA A 11 0.11 -2.25 -0.13
C ALA A 11 0.20 -1.06 0.83
N VAL A 12 1.31 -0.32 0.74
CA VAL A 12 1.53 0.87 1.57
C VAL A 12 1.36 2.12 0.71
N ILE A 13 0.47 3.02 1.10
CA ILE A 13 0.29 4.33 0.46
C ILE A 13 1.14 5.35 1.21
N GLY A 14 2.13 5.94 0.55
CA GLY A 14 3.00 6.98 1.10
C GLY A 14 2.71 8.39 0.57
N GLY A 15 3.52 9.36 1.02
CA GLY A 15 3.46 10.76 0.55
C GLY A 15 2.26 11.55 1.09
N GLY A 16 2.11 12.79 0.60
CA GLY A 16 1.07 13.73 1.08
C GLY A 16 -0.37 13.22 0.89
N VAL A 17 -0.60 12.37 -0.12
CA VAL A 17 -1.91 11.73 -0.35
C VAL A 17 -2.32 10.79 0.78
N ALA A 18 -1.37 10.12 1.44
CA ALA A 18 -1.68 9.27 2.60
C ALA A 18 -2.25 10.07 3.78
N ALA A 19 -2.00 11.38 3.85
CA ALA A 19 -2.54 12.27 4.88
C ALA A 19 -4.04 12.56 4.70
N ALA A 20 -4.64 12.23 3.55
CA ALA A 20 -6.07 12.39 3.30
C ALA A 20 -6.94 11.47 4.18
N GLY A 21 -6.34 10.47 4.86
CA GLY A 21 -7.05 9.61 5.81
C GLY A 21 -8.24 8.89 5.17
N GLU A 22 -9.34 8.77 5.89
CA GLU A 22 -10.51 7.99 5.46
C GLU A 22 -11.14 8.47 4.14
N VAL A 23 -10.99 9.74 3.78
CA VAL A 23 -11.43 10.24 2.46
C VAL A 23 -10.75 9.51 1.30
N LEU A 24 -9.50 9.07 1.49
CA LEU A 24 -8.78 8.24 0.51
C LEU A 24 -8.96 6.75 0.79
N PHE A 25 -8.81 6.31 2.03
CA PHE A 25 -8.75 4.88 2.35
C PHE A 25 -10.10 4.18 2.30
N ASP A 26 -11.20 4.84 2.65
CA ASP A 26 -12.53 4.23 2.61
C ASP A 26 -13.01 3.86 1.18
N PRO A 27 -12.94 4.75 0.17
CA PRO A 27 -13.26 4.36 -1.21
C PRO A 27 -12.27 3.33 -1.77
N LEU A 28 -11.00 3.35 -1.35
CA LEU A 28 -10.00 2.35 -1.73
C LEU A 28 -10.37 0.94 -1.24
N ARG A 29 -10.80 0.80 0.02
CA ARG A 29 -11.27 -0.48 0.57
C ARG A 29 -12.48 -1.01 -0.20
N ARG A 30 -13.46 -0.16 -0.47
CA ARG A 30 -14.68 -0.54 -1.22
C ARG A 30 -14.34 -1.02 -2.63
N ALA A 31 -13.48 -0.31 -3.35
CA ALA A 31 -13.04 -0.72 -4.67
C ALA A 31 -12.29 -2.06 -4.62
N LEU A 32 -11.42 -2.26 -3.63
CA LEU A 32 -10.71 -3.53 -3.47
C LEU A 32 -11.62 -4.69 -3.13
N ASP A 33 -12.65 -4.49 -2.32
CA ASP A 33 -13.67 -5.50 -2.02
C ASP A 33 -14.47 -5.87 -3.28
N GLU A 34 -14.78 -4.89 -4.14
CA GLU A 34 -15.44 -5.13 -5.44
C GLU A 34 -14.55 -5.94 -6.40
N TYR A 35 -13.25 -5.64 -6.43
CA TYR A 35 -12.24 -6.38 -7.22
C TYR A 35 -11.83 -7.72 -6.60
N ALA A 36 -12.12 -7.98 -5.32
CA ALA A 36 -11.81 -9.23 -4.62
C ALA A 36 -12.66 -10.44 -5.07
N THR A 37 -13.60 -10.22 -5.99
CA THR A 37 -14.18 -11.27 -6.84
C THR A 37 -13.12 -12.04 -7.64
N LEU A 38 -11.96 -11.42 -7.89
CA LEU A 38 -10.77 -12.06 -8.43
C LEU A 38 -9.90 -12.60 -7.29
N ALA A 39 -9.64 -13.92 -7.29
CA ALA A 39 -9.11 -14.68 -6.15
C ALA A 39 -7.78 -14.20 -5.55
N PHE A 40 -7.02 -13.37 -6.27
CA PHE A 40 -5.70 -12.86 -5.92
C PHE A 40 -5.70 -11.54 -5.12
N VAL A 41 -6.83 -10.82 -5.06
CA VAL A 41 -6.95 -9.60 -4.22
C VAL A 41 -7.51 -9.93 -2.83
N ARG A 42 -8.00 -11.16 -2.63
CA ARG A 42 -8.51 -11.64 -1.33
C ARG A 42 -7.37 -11.60 -0.30
N GLY A 43 -7.46 -10.65 0.64
CA GLY A 43 -6.49 -10.48 1.73
C GLY A 43 -5.45 -9.38 1.50
N LEU A 44 -5.55 -8.59 0.42
CA LEU A 44 -4.72 -7.39 0.25
C LEU A 44 -5.11 -6.33 1.30
N THR A 45 -4.18 -5.99 2.19
CA THR A 45 -4.36 -4.93 3.17
C THR A 45 -3.71 -3.63 2.69
N VAL A 46 -4.47 -2.54 2.64
CA VAL A 46 -3.92 -1.19 2.33
C VAL A 46 -3.71 -0.41 3.61
N VAL A 47 -2.48 0.09 3.82
CA VAL A 47 -2.12 0.86 5.02
C VAL A 47 -1.40 2.17 4.65
N PRO A 48 -1.53 3.23 5.46
CA PRO A 48 -0.71 4.43 5.29
C PRO A 48 0.75 4.17 5.68
N ALA A 49 1.69 4.80 4.98
CA ALA A 49 3.09 4.83 5.38
C ALA A 49 3.24 5.62 6.69
N ARG A 50 3.70 4.95 7.75
CA ARG A 50 3.95 5.58 9.06
C ARG A 50 5.22 6.43 9.11
N THR A 51 6.04 6.37 8.06
CA THR A 51 7.35 7.00 7.96
C THR A 51 7.31 8.40 7.33
N GLY A 52 6.12 8.91 6.99
CA GLY A 52 5.97 10.27 6.45
C GLY A 52 6.81 10.51 5.19
N ALA A 53 7.38 11.71 5.05
CA ALA A 53 8.25 12.09 3.94
C ALA A 53 9.56 11.28 3.90
N ASP A 54 9.98 10.71 5.03
CA ASP A 54 11.25 10.00 5.17
C ASP A 54 11.19 8.54 4.72
N ALA A 55 10.02 8.07 4.24
CA ALA A 55 9.83 6.69 3.76
C ALA A 55 10.90 6.27 2.74
N GLY A 56 11.27 7.17 1.82
CA GLY A 56 12.29 6.91 0.81
C GLY A 56 13.70 6.80 1.41
N LEU A 57 14.05 7.71 2.32
CA LEU A 57 15.36 7.71 2.99
C LEU A 57 15.52 6.49 3.90
N ILE A 58 14.48 6.15 4.68
CA ILE A 58 14.46 4.97 5.54
C ILE A 58 14.55 3.69 4.70
N GLY A 59 13.84 3.63 3.56
CA GLY A 59 13.93 2.51 2.62
C GLY A 59 15.33 2.33 2.03
N ALA A 60 15.98 3.43 1.61
CA ALA A 60 17.34 3.41 1.09
C ALA A 60 18.36 2.99 2.15
N ALA A 61 18.25 3.50 3.38
CA ALA A 61 19.10 3.10 4.50
C ALA A 61 18.92 1.61 4.83
N ALA A 62 17.68 1.11 4.88
CA ALA A 62 17.40 -0.31 5.11
C ALA A 62 17.96 -1.21 3.99
N ALA A 63 17.95 -0.73 2.74
CA ALA A 63 18.54 -1.47 1.62
C ALA A 63 20.07 -1.59 1.75
N VAL A 64 20.74 -0.55 2.24
CA VAL A 64 22.20 -0.59 2.51
C VAL A 64 22.52 -1.44 3.74
N LEU A 65 21.70 -1.38 4.79
CA LEU A 65 21.92 -2.15 6.02
C LEU A 65 21.61 -3.65 5.90
N ARG A 66 20.88 -4.06 4.86
CA ARG A 66 20.53 -5.47 4.59
C ARG A 66 21.23 -6.05 3.35
N GLY A 67 22.05 -5.26 2.67
CA GLY A 67 22.97 -5.73 1.64
C GLY A 67 24.32 -6.10 2.24
#